data_AF-A0A314Y9N0-F1
#
_entry.id   AF-A0A314Y9N0-F1
#
_cell.length_a   1.000
_cell.length_b   1.000
_cell.length_c   1.000
_cell.angle_alpha   90.00
_cell.angle_beta   90.00
_cell.angle_gamma   90.00
#
_symmetry.space_group_name_H-M   'P 1'
#
loop_
_entity.id
_entity.type
_entity.pdbx_description
1 polymer ?
#
loop_
_entity_poly.entity_id
_entity_poly.type
_entity_poly.pdbx_seq_one_letter_code
_entity_poly.pdbx_strand_id
1 'polypeptide(L)'
;MEHGHGGISQALPCLHALAAAQTPAILRLPEASAAWAKKALDLGPQGIMFPMIESSKDAKKAVSYCRFPPAGVRGSAHTVVRASSYGIDEGYLNNYEDQLLIMCQVESEEGVKHAEHIAAVDGVDCIQRAVGSERQPRVLVGPGKQEG
;
A
#
# COMPACT_ATOMS: atom_id res chain seq x y z
N MET A 1 8.16 -5.10 2.91
CA MET A 1 9.20 -4.74 3.89
C MET A 1 8.70 -4.86 5.33
N GLU A 2 7.73 -5.75 5.60
CA GLU A 2 7.15 -5.94 6.94
C GLU A 2 7.60 -7.24 7.59
N HIS A 3 7.54 -8.35 6.84
CA HIS A 3 7.98 -9.67 7.32
C HIS A 3 9.26 -10.18 6.65
N GLY A 4 9.81 -9.41 5.71
CA GLY A 4 11.09 -9.71 5.07
C GLY A 4 12.23 -8.89 5.69
N HIS A 5 13.46 -9.37 5.58
CA HIS A 5 14.67 -8.71 6.09
C HIS A 5 15.05 -7.41 5.35
N GLY A 6 14.27 -6.99 4.35
CA GLY A 6 14.58 -5.84 3.49
C GLY A 6 14.05 -4.51 4.03
N GLY A 7 14.91 -3.50 4.10
CA GLY A 7 14.58 -2.11 4.37
C GLY A 7 14.61 -1.24 3.11
N ILE A 8 14.43 0.09 3.27
CA ILE A 8 14.43 1.06 2.15
C ILE A 8 15.71 0.96 1.32
N SER A 9 16.87 0.82 1.96
CA SER A 9 18.15 0.70 1.26
C SER A 9 18.26 -0.57 0.42
N GLN A 10 17.61 -1.67 0.82
CA GLN A 10 17.56 -2.91 0.06
C GLN A 10 16.49 -2.90 -1.03
N ALA A 11 15.44 -2.08 -0.88
CA ALA A 11 14.39 -1.96 -1.89
C ALA A 11 14.91 -1.33 -3.20
N LEU A 12 15.81 -0.34 -3.13
CA LEU A 12 16.33 0.36 -4.30
C LEU A 12 16.99 -0.55 -5.35
N PRO A 13 17.96 -1.43 -5.03
CA PRO A 13 18.54 -2.34 -6.03
C PRO A 13 17.50 -3.31 -6.60
N CYS A 14 16.50 -3.75 -5.82
CA CYS A 14 15.40 -4.55 -6.34
C CYS A 14 14.56 -3.77 -7.36
N LEU A 15 14.25 -2.50 -7.08
CA LEU A 15 13.53 -1.64 -8.03
C LEU A 15 14.32 -1.40 -9.32
N HIS A 16 15.64 -1.28 -9.25
CA HIS A 16 16.49 -1.18 -10.45
C HIS A 16 16.43 -2.46 -11.28
N ALA A 17 16.53 -3.63 -10.65
CA ALA A 17 16.45 -4.91 -11.35
C ALA A 17 15.08 -5.12 -12.02
N LEU A 18 13.98 -4.80 -11.30
CA LEU A 18 12.63 -4.90 -11.84
C LEU A 18 12.38 -3.92 -12.99
N ALA A 19 12.87 -2.67 -12.88
CA ALA A 19 12.78 -1.69 -13.96
C ALA A 19 13.54 -2.14 -15.23
N ALA A 20 14.74 -2.72 -15.08
CA ALA A 20 15.49 -3.28 -16.19
C ALA A 20 14.76 -4.46 -16.87
N ALA A 21 13.97 -5.21 -16.10
CA ALA A 21 13.10 -6.29 -16.59
C ALA A 21 11.69 -5.81 -16.98
N GLN A 22 11.44 -4.49 -17.06
CA GLN A 22 10.14 -3.88 -17.38
C GLN A 22 8.98 -4.42 -16.53
N THR A 23 9.26 -4.74 -15.26
CA THR A 23 8.30 -5.33 -14.33
C THR A 23 7.88 -4.28 -13.29
N PRO A 24 6.58 -3.96 -13.16
CA PRO A 24 6.09 -3.06 -12.12
C PRO A 24 6.36 -3.59 -10.71
N ALA A 25 6.64 -2.69 -9.77
CA ALA A 25 6.94 -3.02 -8.39
C ALA A 25 5.95 -2.36 -7.42
N ILE A 26 5.48 -3.14 -6.45
CA ILE A 26 4.69 -2.66 -5.31
C ILE A 26 5.54 -2.79 -4.04
N LEU A 27 5.68 -1.69 -3.29
CA LEU A 27 6.34 -1.72 -1.99
C LEU A 27 5.31 -1.79 -0.86
N ARG A 28 5.27 -2.93 -0.14
CA ARG A 28 4.57 -3.05 1.15
C ARG A 28 5.38 -2.39 2.25
N LEU A 29 4.79 -1.37 2.88
CA LEU A 29 5.39 -0.65 3.99
C LEU A 29 5.46 -1.51 5.25
N PRO A 30 6.39 -1.24 6.18
CA PRO A 30 6.42 -1.90 7.49
C PRO A 30 5.23 -1.50 8.39
N GLU A 31 4.73 -0.27 8.23
CA GLU A 31 3.58 0.29 8.95
C GLU A 31 2.95 1.41 8.11
N ALA A 32 1.69 1.74 8.38
CA ALA A 32 0.99 2.83 7.72
C ALA A 32 1.35 4.20 8.34
N SER A 33 2.50 4.77 7.95
CA SER A 33 2.93 6.09 8.41
C SER A 33 3.49 6.98 7.30
N ALA A 34 3.31 8.30 7.45
CA ALA A 34 3.79 9.31 6.50
C ALA A 34 5.31 9.23 6.29
N ALA A 35 6.07 8.86 7.33
CA ALA A 35 7.52 8.74 7.25
C ALA A 35 7.97 7.60 6.32
N TRP A 36 7.33 6.43 6.43
CA TRP A 36 7.62 5.30 5.55
C TRP A 36 7.08 5.52 4.14
N ALA A 37 5.86 6.06 4.01
CA ALA A 37 5.28 6.36 2.72
C ALA A 37 6.16 7.30 1.91
N LYS A 38 6.58 8.43 2.50
CA LYS A 38 7.49 9.38 1.83
C LYS A 38 8.77 8.71 1.34
N LYS A 39 9.46 7.97 2.22
CA LYS A 39 10.72 7.29 1.87
C LYS A 39 10.52 6.27 0.74
N ALA A 40 9.44 5.48 0.79
CA ALA A 40 9.16 4.48 -0.21
C ALA A 40 8.79 5.12 -1.55
N LEU A 41 7.95 6.16 -1.55
CA LEU A 41 7.53 6.86 -2.77
C LEU A 41 8.67 7.60 -3.45
N ASP A 42 9.63 8.13 -2.68
CA ASP A 42 10.82 8.78 -3.24
C ASP A 42 11.74 7.79 -3.99
N LEU A 43 11.64 6.49 -3.67
CA LEU A 43 12.28 5.46 -4.47
C LEU A 43 11.58 5.25 -5.81
N GLY A 44 10.33 5.67 -6.01
CA GLY A 44 9.59 5.53 -7.27
C GLY A 44 9.12 4.11 -7.63
N PRO A 45 8.37 3.42 -6.74
CA PRO A 45 7.62 2.23 -7.13
C PRO A 45 6.37 2.59 -7.93
N GLN A 46 5.80 1.62 -8.67
CA GLN A 46 4.52 1.79 -9.36
C GLN A 46 3.33 1.62 -8.41
N GLY A 47 3.55 0.96 -7.26
CA GLY A 47 2.52 0.88 -6.23
C GLY A 47 3.09 0.86 -4.82
N ILE A 48 2.21 1.19 -3.88
CA ILE A 48 2.48 1.19 -2.45
C ILE A 48 1.36 0.47 -1.73
N MET A 49 1.72 -0.35 -0.74
CA MET A 49 0.76 -1.11 0.06
C MET A 49 0.91 -0.75 1.52
N PHE A 50 -0.21 -0.36 2.12
CA PHE A 50 -0.32 0.00 3.53
C PHE A 50 -0.88 -1.18 4.32
N PRO A 51 -0.14 -1.73 5.31
CA PRO A 51 -0.65 -2.80 6.16
C PRO A 51 -1.64 -2.28 7.21
N MET A 52 -2.40 -3.20 7.80
CA MET A 52 -3.27 -2.95 8.96
C MET A 52 -4.27 -1.79 8.77
N ILE A 53 -4.91 -1.71 7.59
CA ILE A 53 -5.98 -0.74 7.34
C ILE A 53 -7.32 -1.33 7.82
N GLU A 54 -7.95 -0.68 8.80
CA GLU A 54 -9.15 -1.20 9.46
C GLU A 54 -10.40 -0.31 9.30
N SER A 55 -10.22 0.90 8.78
CA SER A 55 -11.30 1.87 8.63
C SER A 55 -11.11 2.80 7.43
N SER A 56 -12.19 3.43 7.00
CA SER A 56 -12.14 4.48 5.98
C SER A 56 -11.29 5.68 6.40
N LYS A 57 -11.16 5.94 7.72
CA LYS A 57 -10.27 6.98 8.26
C LYS A 57 -8.80 6.63 8.05
N ASP A 58 -8.44 5.36 8.24
CA ASP A 58 -7.06 4.91 8.05
C ASP A 58 -6.70 4.89 6.56
N ALA A 59 -7.62 4.46 5.71
CA ALA A 59 -7.48 4.55 4.25
C ALA A 59 -7.30 6.00 3.78
N LYS A 60 -8.11 6.95 4.26
CA LYS A 60 -7.96 8.38 3.94
C LYS A 60 -6.59 8.92 4.36
N LYS A 61 -6.08 8.49 5.52
CA LYS A 61 -4.72 8.85 5.95
C LYS A 61 -3.67 8.27 5.01
N ALA A 62 -3.78 6.99 4.65
CA ALA A 62 -2.87 6.33 3.73
C ALA A 62 -2.80 7.06 2.38
N VAL A 63 -3.95 7.40 1.79
CA VAL A 63 -4.03 8.22 0.56
C VAL A 63 -3.36 9.57 0.76
N SER A 64 -3.62 10.26 1.89
CA SER A 64 -3.00 11.56 2.17
C SER A 64 -1.47 11.50 2.25
N TYR A 65 -0.89 10.35 2.63
CA TYR A 65 0.57 10.16 2.68
C TYR A 65 1.21 10.07 1.29
N CYS A 66 0.41 9.78 0.26
CA CYS A 66 0.84 9.67 -1.13
C CYS A 66 0.70 10.97 -1.92
N ARG A 67 -0.20 11.87 -1.50
CA ARG A 67 -0.55 13.11 -2.21
C ARG A 67 0.22 14.32 -1.67
N PHE A 68 0.62 15.23 -2.57
CA PHE A 68 1.22 16.51 -2.18
C PHE A 68 0.15 17.49 -1.67
N PRO A 69 0.52 18.55 -0.93
CA PRO A 69 -0.40 19.62 -0.60
C PRO A 69 -1.00 20.26 -1.88
N PRO A 70 -2.31 20.61 -1.89
CA PRO A 70 -3.26 20.59 -0.78
C PRO A 70 -4.00 19.25 -0.58
N ALA A 71 -3.85 18.29 -1.48
CA ALA A 71 -4.58 17.01 -1.46
C ALA A 71 -4.06 16.02 -0.40
N GLY A 72 -2.86 16.23 0.12
CA GLY A 72 -2.28 15.40 1.17
C GLY A 72 -1.13 16.06 1.92
N VAL A 73 -0.30 15.22 2.53
CA VAL A 73 0.77 15.62 3.45
C VAL A 73 2.15 15.11 3.02
N ARG A 74 2.29 14.61 1.79
CA ARG A 74 3.58 14.16 1.26
C ARG A 74 4.54 15.35 1.16
N GLY A 75 5.74 15.21 1.74
CA GLY A 75 6.80 16.21 1.59
C GLY A 75 7.36 16.22 0.16
N SER A 76 7.61 17.41 -0.39
CA SER A 76 8.12 17.57 -1.75
C SER A 76 9.65 17.54 -1.79
N ALA A 77 10.20 16.55 -2.49
CA ALA A 77 11.62 16.46 -2.86
C ALA A 77 11.78 16.02 -4.33
N HIS A 78 10.75 16.25 -5.15
CA HIS A 78 10.67 15.78 -6.54
C HIS A 78 11.80 16.31 -7.45
N THR A 79 12.57 17.31 -7.04
CA THR A 79 13.71 17.79 -7.84
C THR A 79 14.96 16.90 -7.71
N VAL A 80 15.01 15.98 -6.75
CA VAL A 80 16.24 15.21 -6.44
C VAL A 80 16.02 13.71 -6.25
N VAL A 81 14.78 13.23 -6.23
CA VAL A 81 14.46 11.82 -5.92
C VAL A 81 14.36 10.95 -7.18
N ARG A 82 14.53 9.64 -7.03
CA ARG A 82 14.43 8.68 -8.16
C ARG A 82 13.04 8.69 -8.80
N ALA A 83 11.99 8.90 -8.00
CA ALA A 83 10.60 8.88 -8.47
C ALA A 83 10.32 9.81 -9.67
N SER A 84 11.01 10.94 -9.73
CA SER A 84 10.92 11.95 -10.80
C SER A 84 12.13 11.90 -11.75
N SER A 85 12.83 10.76 -11.79
CA SER A 85 14.08 10.62 -12.54
C SER A 85 15.10 11.72 -12.19
N TYR A 86 15.23 12.03 -10.89
CA TYR A 86 16.15 13.05 -10.37
C TYR A 86 15.86 14.46 -10.92
N GLY A 87 14.58 14.78 -11.09
CA GLY A 87 14.11 16.07 -11.61
C GLY A 87 14.07 16.17 -13.14
N ILE A 88 14.38 15.09 -13.86
CA ILE A 88 14.32 15.05 -15.33
C ILE A 88 12.87 14.90 -15.83
N ASP A 89 12.02 14.20 -15.07
CA ASP A 89 10.61 14.05 -15.42
C ASP A 89 9.81 15.31 -15.06
N GLU A 90 9.66 16.21 -16.03
CA GLU A 90 8.86 17.44 -15.91
C GLU A 90 7.36 17.15 -15.70
N GLY A 91 6.88 15.98 -16.13
CA GLY A 91 5.50 15.55 -16.00
C GLY A 91 5.14 14.97 -14.63
N TYR A 92 6.14 14.70 -13.78
CA TYR A 92 5.96 13.96 -12.53
C TYR A 92 4.86 14.56 -11.64
N LEU A 93 4.89 15.87 -11.39
CA LEU A 93 3.90 16.52 -10.51
C LEU A 93 2.48 16.51 -11.08
N ASN A 94 2.32 16.40 -12.40
CA ASN A 94 1.02 16.36 -13.04
C ASN A 94 0.45 14.93 -13.09
N ASN A 95 1.31 13.92 -13.14
CA ASN A 95 0.91 12.55 -13.46
C ASN A 95 1.00 11.59 -12.26
N TYR A 96 1.69 11.96 -11.17
CA TYR A 96 1.98 11.03 -10.07
C TYR A 96 0.72 10.42 -9.42
N GLU A 97 -0.39 11.15 -9.45
CA GLU A 97 -1.67 10.72 -8.88
C GLU A 97 -2.29 9.55 -9.66
N ASP A 98 -2.20 9.60 -10.98
CA ASP A 98 -2.77 8.60 -11.89
C ASP A 98 -1.84 7.40 -12.11
N GLN A 99 -0.55 7.57 -11.83
CA GLN A 99 0.49 6.56 -12.06
C GLN A 99 0.81 5.70 -10.82
N LEU A 100 0.30 6.07 -9.64
CA LEU A 100 0.60 5.39 -8.39
C LEU A 100 -0.59 4.53 -7.95
N LEU A 101 -0.39 3.22 -7.87
CA LEU A 101 -1.34 2.31 -7.22
C LEU A 101 -1.23 2.41 -5.69
N ILE A 102 -2.33 2.77 -5.02
CA ILE A 102 -2.46 2.79 -3.56
C ILE A 102 -3.30 1.59 -3.12
N MET A 103 -2.66 0.66 -2.43
CA MET A 103 -3.29 -0.57 -1.93
C MET A 103 -3.45 -0.55 -0.41
N CYS A 104 -4.65 -0.85 0.07
CA CYS A 104 -4.95 -1.05 1.48
C CYS A 104 -4.99 -2.54 1.80
N GLN A 105 -4.14 -2.99 2.72
CA GLN A 105 -4.14 -4.37 3.18
C GLN A 105 -4.96 -4.48 4.47
N VAL A 106 -6.00 -5.31 4.41
CA VAL A 106 -6.96 -5.57 5.48
C VAL A 106 -6.65 -6.92 6.10
N GLU A 107 -6.31 -6.94 7.38
CA GLU A 107 -5.74 -8.12 8.06
C GLU A 107 -6.50 -8.52 9.34
N SER A 108 -7.49 -7.74 9.75
CA SER A 108 -8.33 -7.99 10.93
C SER A 108 -9.78 -8.26 10.55
N GLU A 109 -10.49 -8.98 11.41
CA GLU A 109 -11.94 -9.23 11.22
C GLU A 109 -12.73 -7.92 11.15
N GLU A 110 -12.38 -6.93 11.97
CA GLU A 110 -13.00 -5.60 11.94
C GLU A 110 -12.74 -4.89 10.62
N GLY A 111 -11.51 -4.93 10.11
CA GLY A 111 -11.21 -4.35 8.80
C GLY A 111 -12.00 -5.02 7.67
N VAL A 112 -12.22 -6.34 7.74
CA VAL A 112 -13.03 -7.07 6.74
C VAL A 112 -14.48 -6.60 6.77
N LYS A 113 -15.06 -6.37 7.95
CA LYS A 113 -16.43 -5.82 8.08
C LYS A 113 -16.56 -4.43 7.47
N HIS A 114 -15.47 -3.65 7.45
CA HIS A 114 -15.44 -2.30 6.87
C HIS A 114 -14.88 -2.26 5.43
N ALA A 115 -14.63 -3.40 4.78
CA ALA A 115 -13.95 -3.45 3.50
C ALA A 115 -14.61 -2.59 2.41
N GLU A 116 -15.95 -2.58 2.33
CA GLU A 116 -16.68 -1.74 1.37
C GLU A 116 -16.47 -0.24 1.63
N HIS A 117 -16.47 0.17 2.90
CA HIS A 117 -16.23 1.56 3.28
C HIS A 117 -14.78 1.99 3.05
N ILE A 118 -13.82 1.06 3.20
CA ILE A 118 -12.41 1.28 2.87
C ILE A 118 -12.28 1.43 1.35
N ALA A 119 -12.99 0.62 0.56
CA ALA A 119 -12.90 0.60 -0.91
C ALA A 119 -13.51 1.85 -1.53
N ALA A 120 -14.52 2.42 -0.87
CA ALA A 120 -15.19 3.64 -1.30
C ALA A 120 -14.38 4.92 -1.01
N VAL A 121 -13.19 4.82 -0.40
CA VAL A 121 -12.33 5.99 -0.18
C VAL A 121 -11.67 6.40 -1.50
N ASP A 122 -11.88 7.66 -1.87
CA ASP A 122 -11.22 8.27 -3.03
C ASP A 122 -9.70 8.15 -2.95
N GLY A 123 -9.08 7.69 -4.04
CA GLY A 123 -7.66 7.38 -4.13
C GLY A 123 -7.23 6.01 -3.59
N VAL A 124 -8.15 5.15 -3.12
CA VAL A 124 -7.85 3.73 -2.87
C VAL A 124 -8.13 2.94 -4.14
N ASP A 125 -7.08 2.34 -4.72
CA ASP A 125 -7.21 1.60 -5.98
C ASP A 125 -7.49 0.11 -5.76
N CYS A 126 -7.02 -0.43 -4.63
CA CYS A 126 -7.14 -1.85 -4.35
C CYS A 126 -7.22 -2.15 -2.86
N ILE A 127 -8.04 -3.13 -2.51
CA ILE A 127 -8.02 -3.78 -1.21
C ILE A 127 -7.52 -5.20 -1.36
N GLN A 128 -6.55 -5.55 -0.53
CA GLN A 128 -6.09 -6.93 -0.37
C GLN A 128 -6.46 -7.43 1.02
N ARG A 129 -7.21 -8.53 1.10
CA ARG A 129 -7.32 -9.29 2.34
C ARG A 129 -6.05 -10.11 2.54
N ALA A 130 -5.37 -9.92 3.67
CA ALA A 130 -4.29 -10.82 4.07
C ALA A 130 -4.85 -12.02 4.83
N VAL A 131 -4.50 -13.22 4.40
CA VAL A 131 -4.81 -14.46 5.13
C VAL A 131 -3.53 -14.87 5.85
N GLY A 132 -3.36 -14.50 7.13
CA GLY A 132 -2.06 -14.72 7.78
C GLY A 132 -1.90 -14.58 9.29
N SER A 133 -2.72 -13.82 10.02
CA SER A 133 -2.52 -13.62 11.47
C SER A 133 -3.38 -14.52 12.36
N GLU A 134 -4.56 -14.93 11.89
CA GLU A 134 -5.42 -15.91 12.57
C GLU A 134 -5.71 -17.08 11.64
N ARG A 135 -5.15 -18.25 11.96
CA ARG A 135 -5.85 -19.50 11.69
C ARG A 135 -7.17 -19.39 12.45
N GLN A 136 -8.28 -19.11 11.76
CA GLN A 136 -9.57 -19.48 12.29
C GLN A 136 -9.47 -20.95 12.74
N PRO A 137 -9.96 -21.32 13.94
CA PRO A 137 -10.14 -22.74 14.23
C PRO A 137 -11.03 -23.27 13.12
N ARG A 138 -10.57 -24.34 12.44
CA ARG A 138 -11.45 -25.11 11.57
C ARG A 138 -12.63 -25.50 12.44
N VAL A 139 -13.79 -24.89 12.21
CA VAL A 139 -15.03 -25.43 12.74
C VAL A 139 -15.21 -26.76 12.01
N LEU A 140 -14.76 -27.82 12.65
CA LEU A 140 -15.20 -29.18 12.38
C LEU A 140 -16.68 -29.20 12.73
N VAL A 141 -17.55 -28.98 11.74
CA VAL A 141 -18.96 -29.37 11.89
C VAL A 141 -19.08 -30.85 11.52
N GLY A 142 -19.09 -31.68 12.54
CA GLY A 142 -19.90 -32.90 12.60
C GLY A 142 -20.52 -32.97 13.99
N PRO A 143 -21.62 -33.71 14.26
CA PRO A 143 -22.37 -34.64 13.40
C PRO A 143 -23.91 -34.38 13.38
N GLY A 144 -24.66 -35.15 12.58
CA GLY A 144 -26.01 -35.61 12.93
C GLY A 144 -27.21 -34.73 12.53
N LYS A 145 -27.89 -35.12 11.45
CA LYS A 145 -29.36 -35.06 11.38
C LYS A 145 -29.91 -36.48 11.59
N GLN A 146 -30.46 -36.71 12.78
CA GLN A 146 -31.63 -37.53 13.08
C GLN A 146 -32.64 -36.51 13.62
N GLU A 147 -33.93 -36.45 13.30
CA GLU A 147 -34.95 -37.39 12.82
C GLU A 147 -36.02 -36.61 12.02
N GLY A 148 -36.81 -37.35 11.23
CA GLY A 148 -37.94 -36.89 10.43
C GLY A 148 -38.21 -37.86 9.30
#